data_AF-A0A8S2KU23-F1
#
_entry.id   AF-A0A8S2KU23-F1
#
_cell.length_a   1.000
_cell.length_b   1.000
_cell.length_c   1.000
_cell.angle_alpha   90.00
_cell.angle_beta   90.00
_cell.angle_gamma   90.00
#
_symmetry.space_group_name_H-M   'P 1'
#
loop_
_entity.id
_entity.type
_entity.pdbx_description
1 polymer ?
#
loop_
_entity_poly.entity_id
_entity_poly.type
_entity_poly.pdbx_seq_one_letter_code
_entity_poly.pdbx_strand_id
1 'polypeptide(L)'
;ELNDQTGSITAKLLENVNKLITKESDKFNVMLSNQLGDTSYKERFAYFYRTNNVQFTIVSDYVYDGGKGLFERSPYIMKIQISRSRTLTYLTFVGVHLKPENVYSEFKNLRKVVDELDSKRQNKR
;
A
#
# COMPACT_ATOMS: atom_id res chain seq x y z
N GLU A 1 0.62 7.64 5.43
CA GLU A 1 2.09 7.53 5.35
C GLU A 1 2.75 8.01 6.62
N LEU A 2 4.03 7.68 6.77
CA LEU A 2 4.81 7.96 7.97
C LEU A 2 6.22 8.37 7.58
N ASN A 3 6.74 9.42 8.22
CA ASN A 3 8.18 9.66 8.29
C ASN A 3 8.76 8.76 9.39
N ASP A 4 9.01 7.50 9.03
CA ASP A 4 9.51 6.48 9.95
C ASP A 4 10.74 5.82 9.32
N GLN A 5 11.91 6.39 9.59
CA GLN A 5 13.14 5.98 8.93
C GLN A 5 13.53 4.53 9.26
N THR A 6 13.22 4.08 10.48
CA THR A 6 13.64 2.76 10.99
C THR A 6 12.49 1.75 11.05
N GLY A 7 11.23 2.17 10.90
CA GLY A 7 10.06 1.33 11.13
C GLY A 7 9.63 1.28 12.60
N SER A 8 10.34 1.99 13.48
CA SER A 8 10.12 1.95 14.93
C SER A 8 8.79 2.58 15.35
N ILE A 9 8.32 3.61 14.65
CA ILE A 9 7.04 4.27 14.97
C ILE A 9 5.90 3.33 14.60
N THR A 10 5.97 2.71 13.43
CA THR A 10 4.98 1.75 12.95
C THR A 10 4.90 0.54 13.88
N ALA A 11 6.04 0.00 14.29
CA ALA A 11 6.10 -1.12 15.22
C ALA A 11 5.45 -0.77 16.58
N LYS A 12 5.77 0.40 17.12
CA LYS A 12 5.20 0.88 18.39
C LYS A 12 3.68 1.09 18.30
N LEU A 13 3.20 1.64 17.17
CA LEU A 13 1.77 1.78 16.92
C LEU A 13 1.08 0.42 16.87
N LEU A 14 1.64 -0.53 16.10
CA LEU A 14 1.10 -1.88 15.98
C LEU A 14 1.01 -2.57 17.35
N GLU A 15 2.08 -2.47 18.14
CA GLU A 15 2.14 -3.02 19.49
C GLU A 15 1.04 -2.41 20.38
N ASN A 16 0.90 -1.09 20.38
CA ASN A 16 -0.08 -0.38 21.21
C ASN A 16 -1.53 -0.72 20.82
N VAL A 17 -1.83 -0.81 19.52
CA VAL A 17 -3.16 -1.22 19.06
C VAL A 17 -3.44 -2.66 19.45
N ASN A 18 -2.49 -3.57 19.26
CA ASN A 18 -2.67 -4.99 19.56
C ASN A 18 -2.76 -5.28 21.06
N LYS A 19 -2.20 -4.43 21.94
CA LYS A 19 -2.39 -4.54 23.41
C LYS A 19 -3.84 -4.39 23.85
N LEU A 20 -4.66 -3.66 23.08
CA LEU A 20 -6.07 -3.44 23.39
C LEU A 20 -6.98 -4.58 22.88
N ILE A 21 -6.42 -5.56 22.17
CA ILE A 21 -7.18 -6.60 21.48
C ILE A 21 -7.02 -7.92 22.24
N THR A 22 -8.14 -8.48 22.68
CA THR A 22 -8.17 -9.72 23.48
C THR A 22 -8.19 -10.99 22.62
N LYS A 23 -8.76 -10.93 21.42
CA LYS A 23 -8.84 -12.06 20.49
C LYS A 23 -7.67 -12.01 19.51
N GLU A 24 -6.87 -13.07 19.46
CA GLU A 24 -5.73 -13.16 18.54
C GLU A 24 -6.14 -12.97 17.07
N SER A 25 -7.30 -13.51 16.69
CA SER A 25 -7.87 -13.38 15.34
C SER A 25 -8.25 -11.96 14.94
N ASP A 26 -8.36 -11.04 15.90
CA ASP A 26 -8.69 -9.63 15.67
C ASP A 26 -7.45 -8.72 15.65
N LYS A 27 -6.27 -9.25 15.98
CA LYS A 27 -5.03 -8.46 15.98
C LYS A 27 -4.72 -7.95 14.58
N PHE A 28 -4.01 -6.83 14.56
CA PHE A 28 -3.51 -6.23 13.35
C PHE A 28 -2.12 -6.78 13.02
N ASN A 29 -1.82 -6.76 11.73
CA ASN A 29 -0.48 -6.78 11.18
C ASN A 29 -0.32 -5.59 10.22
N VAL A 30 0.91 -5.34 9.76
CA VAL A 30 1.22 -4.20 8.89
C VAL A 30 2.10 -4.63 7.72
N MET A 31 1.77 -4.16 6.52
CA MET A 31 2.67 -4.16 5.37
C MET A 31 3.27 -2.78 5.19
N LEU A 32 4.58 -2.70 4.95
CA LEU A 32 5.32 -1.47 4.77
C LEU A 32 5.93 -1.41 3.38
N SER A 33 5.89 -0.23 2.75
CA SER A 33 6.75 0.03 1.59
C SER A 33 8.21 0.27 2.03
N ASN A 34 9.14 0.26 1.06
CA ASN A 34 10.42 0.93 1.24
C ASN A 34 10.24 2.45 1.44
N GLN A 35 11.33 3.15 1.77
CA GLN A 35 11.35 4.61 1.84
C GLN A 35 11.21 5.22 0.44
N LEU A 36 10.32 6.22 0.32
CA LEU A 36 9.96 6.89 -0.93
C LEU A 36 10.08 8.40 -0.76
N GLY A 37 10.44 9.08 -1.84
CA GLY A 37 10.85 10.49 -1.84
C GLY A 37 12.00 10.64 -2.83
N ASP A 38 12.07 11.72 -3.59
CA ASP A 38 13.22 12.01 -4.47
C ASP A 38 14.27 12.83 -3.71
N THR A 39 13.84 13.64 -2.74
CA THR A 39 14.69 14.47 -1.88
C THR A 39 15.25 13.72 -0.66
N SER A 40 15.93 14.43 0.25
CA SER A 40 16.39 13.87 1.54
C SER A 40 15.24 13.49 2.47
N TYR A 41 14.07 14.10 2.30
CA TYR A 41 12.87 13.74 3.06
C TYR A 41 12.22 12.52 2.42
N LYS A 42 12.07 11.44 3.21
CA LYS A 42 11.47 10.18 2.77
C LYS A 42 10.30 9.77 3.67
N GLU A 43 9.31 9.16 3.07
CA GLU A 43 8.13 8.63 3.73
C GLU A 43 7.94 7.15 3.38
N ARG A 44 7.14 6.43 4.18
CA ARG A 44 6.72 5.06 3.89
C ARG A 44 5.20 4.97 3.91
N PHE A 45 4.66 4.13 3.03
CA PHE A 45 3.29 3.66 3.15
C PHE A 45 3.21 2.53 4.16
N ALA A 46 2.10 2.49 4.89
CA ALA A 46 1.78 1.44 5.84
C ALA A 46 0.33 1.00 5.65
N TYR A 47 0.10 -0.27 5.34
CA TYR A 47 -1.22 -0.87 5.33
C TYR A 47 -1.39 -1.71 6.58
N PHE A 48 -2.19 -1.21 7.52
CA PHE A 48 -2.64 -1.98 8.67
C PHE A 48 -3.85 -2.82 8.29
N TYR A 49 -3.84 -4.09 8.65
CA TYR A 49 -4.93 -5.00 8.36
C TYR A 49 -5.10 -6.01 9.48
N ARG A 50 -6.31 -6.53 9.66
CA ARG A 50 -6.56 -7.61 10.63
C ARG A 50 -6.03 -8.93 10.10
N THR A 51 -5.36 -9.71 10.96
CA THR A 51 -4.83 -11.04 10.66
C THR A 51 -5.88 -12.14 10.62
N ASN A 52 -7.17 -11.77 10.54
CA ASN A 52 -8.26 -12.73 10.38
C ASN A 52 -8.17 -13.37 8.98
N ASN A 53 -7.26 -14.34 8.84
CA ASN A 53 -6.77 -14.97 7.61
C ASN A 53 -7.86 -15.66 6.78
N VAL A 54 -9.10 -15.68 7.24
CA VAL A 54 -10.23 -16.30 6.54
C VAL A 54 -10.95 -15.34 5.59
N GLN A 55 -10.66 -14.04 5.63
CA GLN A 55 -11.36 -13.06 4.80
C GLN A 55 -10.60 -12.70 3.52
N PHE A 56 -9.26 -12.67 3.56
CA PHE A 56 -8.44 -12.43 2.38
C PHE A 56 -7.03 -12.99 2.53
N THR A 57 -6.33 -13.14 1.42
CA THR A 57 -4.89 -13.43 1.35
C THR A 57 -4.18 -12.31 0.59
N ILE A 58 -2.95 -11.98 1.02
CA ILE A 58 -2.10 -11.04 0.29
C ILE A 58 -1.50 -11.79 -0.89
N VAL A 59 -1.72 -11.26 -2.09
CA VAL A 59 -1.26 -11.87 -3.35
C VAL A 59 0.09 -11.30 -3.75
N SER A 60 0.25 -9.98 -3.63
CA SER A 60 1.48 -9.27 -3.97
C SER A 60 1.42 -7.84 -3.46
N ASP A 61 2.57 -7.26 -3.19
CA ASP A 61 2.76 -5.83 -3.02
C ASP A 61 4.01 -5.36 -3.79
N TYR A 62 4.00 -4.12 -4.24
CA TYR A 62 5.15 -3.48 -4.91
C TYR A 62 4.97 -1.97 -4.98
N VAL A 63 6.07 -1.25 -5.19
CA VAL A 63 6.03 0.18 -5.54
C VAL A 63 6.04 0.32 -7.06
N TYR A 64 5.16 1.18 -7.58
CA TYR A 64 5.07 1.48 -9.00
C TYR A 64 6.41 2.00 -9.54
N ASP A 65 6.98 1.30 -10.52
CA ASP A 65 8.23 1.68 -11.18
C ASP A 65 7.93 2.32 -12.54
N GLY A 66 7.39 3.54 -12.49
CA GLY A 66 7.06 4.32 -13.69
C GLY A 66 8.18 5.18 -14.25
N GLY A 67 9.37 5.12 -13.64
CA GLY A 67 10.49 6.01 -13.93
C GLY A 67 10.54 7.27 -13.04
N LYS A 68 11.74 7.85 -12.98
CA LYS A 68 12.05 9.01 -12.12
C LYS A 68 11.23 10.24 -12.50
N GLY A 69 10.81 11.02 -11.50
CA GLY A 69 10.15 12.31 -11.68
C GLY A 69 8.66 12.25 -12.03
N LEU A 70 8.04 11.06 -12.10
CA LEU A 70 6.57 10.97 -12.23
C LEU A 70 5.84 11.29 -10.92
N PHE A 71 6.46 10.92 -9.80
CA PHE A 71 5.96 11.11 -8.46
C PHE A 71 7.15 11.35 -7.53
N GLU A 72 7.05 12.31 -6.60
CA GLU A 72 8.00 12.40 -5.48
C GLU A 72 7.96 11.12 -4.64
N ARG A 73 6.77 10.54 -4.45
CA ARG A 73 6.55 9.25 -3.78
C ARG A 73 5.75 8.34 -4.70
N SER A 74 6.45 7.42 -5.34
CA SER A 74 5.81 6.47 -6.26
C SER A 74 4.72 5.66 -5.54
N PRO A 75 3.54 5.44 -6.16
CA PRO A 75 2.44 4.75 -5.50
C PRO A 75 2.80 3.36 -5.01
N TYR A 76 2.36 3.02 -3.79
CA TYR A 76 2.50 1.69 -3.23
C TYR A 76 1.25 0.86 -3.53
N ILE A 77 1.43 -0.31 -4.14
CA ILE A 77 0.35 -1.14 -4.65
C ILE A 77 0.30 -2.43 -3.84
N MET A 78 -0.89 -2.79 -3.34
CA MET A 78 -1.12 -4.05 -2.66
C MET A 78 -2.32 -4.75 -3.26
N LYS A 79 -2.14 -5.99 -3.72
CA LYS A 79 -3.20 -6.84 -4.23
C LYS A 79 -3.54 -7.91 -3.21
N ILE A 80 -4.83 -8.05 -2.93
CA ILE A 80 -5.38 -9.11 -2.09
C ILE A 80 -6.38 -9.96 -2.89
N GLN A 81 -6.53 -11.21 -2.47
CA GLN A 81 -7.61 -12.08 -2.90
C GLN A 81 -8.62 -12.21 -1.76
N ILE A 82 -9.90 -11.98 -2.03
CA ILE A 82 -10.94 -12.04 -1.02
C ILE A 82 -11.56 -13.44 -1.04
N SER A 83 -11.41 -14.18 0.05
CA SER A 83 -11.74 -15.61 0.11
C SER A 83 -13.25 -15.89 0.16
N ARG A 84 -14.06 -14.93 0.65
CA ARG A 84 -15.49 -15.12 0.93
C ARG A 84 -16.44 -14.25 0.11
N SER A 85 -15.93 -13.58 -0.93
CA SER A 85 -16.77 -12.74 -1.79
C SER A 85 -17.25 -13.53 -3.01
N ARG A 86 -18.56 -13.46 -3.29
CA ARG A 86 -19.15 -14.07 -4.50
C ARG A 86 -18.98 -13.20 -5.75
N THR A 87 -18.65 -11.92 -5.58
CA THR A 87 -18.64 -10.93 -6.68
C THR A 87 -17.27 -10.29 -6.89
N LEU A 88 -16.39 -10.32 -5.89
CA LEU A 88 -15.09 -9.66 -5.93
C LEU A 88 -13.98 -10.62 -5.50
N THR A 89 -13.31 -11.26 -6.45
CA THR A 89 -12.22 -12.19 -6.17
C THR A 89 -10.93 -11.49 -5.76
N TYR A 90 -10.60 -10.37 -6.42
CA TYR A 90 -9.37 -9.62 -6.17
C TYR A 90 -9.66 -8.15 -5.95
N LEU A 91 -8.95 -7.55 -4.99
CA LEU A 91 -8.96 -6.11 -4.73
C LEU A 91 -7.52 -5.60 -4.76
N THR A 92 -7.30 -4.46 -5.42
CA THR A 92 -5.98 -3.82 -5.48
C THR A 92 -6.10 -2.44 -4.84
N PHE A 93 -5.29 -2.21 -3.81
CA PHE A 93 -5.12 -0.92 -3.17
C PHE A 93 -3.96 -0.20 -3.82
N VAL A 94 -4.13 1.10 -4.05
CA VAL A 94 -3.10 2.00 -4.57
C VAL A 94 -2.95 3.15 -3.59
N GLY A 95 -1.87 3.14 -2.83
CA GLY A 95 -1.50 4.19 -1.87
C GLY A 95 -0.84 5.34 -2.61
N VAL A 96 -1.38 6.54 -2.43
CA VAL A 96 -0.97 7.75 -3.13
C VAL A 96 -0.89 8.91 -2.15
N HIS A 97 0.21 9.66 -2.20
CA HIS A 97 0.34 10.96 -1.55
C HIS A 97 1.12 11.92 -2.42
N LEU A 98 0.33 12.74 -3.08
CA LEU A 98 0.80 13.68 -4.05
C LEU A 98 1.55 14.81 -3.36
N LYS A 99 2.67 15.23 -3.96
CA LYS A 99 3.38 16.42 -3.53
C LYS A 99 2.50 17.65 -3.77
N PRO A 100 2.20 18.47 -2.75
CA PRO A 100 1.29 19.62 -2.90
C PRO A 100 1.67 20.55 -4.06
N GLU A 101 2.96 20.83 -4.23
CA GLU A 101 3.47 21.73 -5.27
C GLU A 101 3.31 21.14 -6.68
N ASN A 102 3.25 19.80 -6.81
CA ASN A 102 3.16 19.07 -8.07
C ASN A 102 1.85 18.29 -8.22
N VAL A 103 0.83 18.60 -7.42
CA VAL A 103 -0.39 17.77 -7.30
C VAL A 103 -1.05 17.51 -8.65
N TYR A 104 -1.09 18.52 -9.54
CA TYR A 104 -1.74 18.38 -10.85
C TYR A 104 -1.01 17.40 -11.77
N SER A 105 0.32 17.49 -11.85
CA SER A 105 1.12 16.62 -12.71
C SER A 105 1.16 15.19 -12.18
N GLU A 106 1.35 15.02 -10.86
CA GLU A 106 1.35 13.70 -10.23
C GLU A 106 -0.03 13.04 -10.31
N PHE A 107 -1.12 13.79 -10.07
CA PHE A 107 -2.48 13.27 -10.24
C PHE A 107 -2.73 12.79 -11.67
N LYS A 108 -2.32 13.56 -12.69
CA LYS A 108 -2.40 13.14 -14.10
C LYS A 108 -1.63 11.85 -14.36
N ASN A 109 -0.47 11.67 -13.74
CA ASN A 109 0.35 10.46 -13.88
C ASN A 109 -0.31 9.22 -13.27
N LEU A 110 -1.28 9.33 -12.36
CA LEU A 110 -2.03 8.17 -11.83
C LEU A 110 -2.74 7.38 -12.94
N ARG A 111 -3.06 8.01 -14.08
CA ARG A 111 -3.61 7.29 -15.24
C ARG A 111 -2.67 6.16 -15.70
N LYS A 112 -1.36 6.41 -15.70
CA LYS A 112 -0.33 5.42 -16.09
C LYS A 112 -0.26 4.23 -15.14
N VAL A 113 -0.51 4.48 -13.85
CA VAL A 113 -0.59 3.42 -12.82
C VAL A 113 -1.78 2.52 -13.11
N VAL A 114 -2.94 3.10 -13.42
CA VAL A 114 -4.14 2.34 -13.78
C VAL A 114 -3.91 1.53 -15.07
N ASP A 115 -3.29 2.14 -16.09
CA ASP A 115 -2.96 1.44 -17.35
C ASP A 115 -2.05 0.23 -17.15
N GLU A 116 -1.04 0.34 -16.28
CA GLU A 116 -0.17 -0.80 -15.93
C GLU A 116 -0.98 -1.92 -15.25
N LEU A 117 -1.82 -1.56 -14.28
CA LEU A 117 -2.64 -2.52 -13.55
C LEU A 117 -3.61 -3.26 -14.45
N ASP A 118 -4.25 -2.54 -15.40
CA ASP A 118 -5.13 -3.15 -16.39
C ASP A 118 -4.36 -4.08 -17.33
N SER A 119 -3.19 -3.68 -17.80
CA SER A 119 -2.32 -4.51 -18.66
C SER A 119 -1.89 -5.80 -17.94
N LYS A 120 -1.46 -5.69 -16.68
CA LYS A 120 -1.11 -6.84 -15.83
C LYS A 120 -2.28 -7.78 -15.57
N ARG A 121 -3.52 -7.26 -15.57
CA ARG A 121 -4.73 -8.07 -15.42
C ARG A 121 -5.05 -8.85 -16.70
N GLN A 122 -4.87 -8.26 -17.88
CA GLN A 122 -5.15 -8.91 -19.16
C GLN A 122 -4.17 -10.05 -19.45
N ASN A 123 -2.88 -9.88 -19.13
CA ASN A 123 -1.85 -10.90 -19.35
C ASN A 123 -1.96 -12.14 -18.44
N LYS A 124 -2.89 -12.15 -17.47
CA LYS A 124 -3.14 -13.28 -16.56
C LYS A 124 -4.45 -14.03 -16.86
N ARG A 125 -5.16 -13.67 -17.93
CA ARG A 125 -6.30 -14.40 -18.48
C ARG A 125 -5.85 -15.26 -19.65
#